data_AF-A0A2K3JKL8-F1
#
_entry.id   AF-A0A2K3JKL8-F1
#
_cell.length_a   1.000
_cell.length_b   1.000
_cell.length_c   1.000
_cell.angle_alpha   90.00
_cell.angle_beta   90.00
_cell.angle_gamma   90.00
#
_symmetry.space_group_name_H-M   'P 1'
#
loop_
_entity.id
_entity.type
_entity.pdbx_description
1 polymer ?
#
loop_
_entity_poly.entity_id
_entity_poly.type
_entity_poly.pdbx_seq_one_letter_code
_entity_poly.pdbx_strand_id
1 'polypeptide(L)'
;MAPSSNFIPIVIFLSLVLGVIVPRGEARPRAFFVFGDSLVDNGNNNYLFTTARADSPPYGIDYPTRKPTGRFSNGFNIPDLIS
;
A
#
# COMPACT_ATOMS: atom_id res chain seq x y z
N MET A 1 -50.34 -9.19 -16.30
CA MET A 1 -49.81 -8.23 -17.28
C MET A 1 -48.33 -8.50 -17.43
N ALA A 2 -47.88 -8.97 -18.59
CA ALA A 2 -46.45 -9.15 -18.86
C ALA A 2 -45.80 -7.76 -19.04
N PRO A 3 -44.59 -7.53 -18.51
CA PRO A 3 -43.87 -6.27 -18.73
C PRO A 3 -43.63 -6.05 -20.23
N SER A 4 -43.66 -4.79 -20.67
CA SER A 4 -43.40 -4.43 -22.07
C SER A 4 -41.95 -4.79 -22.47
N SER A 5 -41.70 -5.08 -23.74
CA SER A 5 -40.39 -5.47 -24.26
C SER A 5 -39.25 -4.49 -23.93
N ASN A 6 -39.59 -3.23 -23.66
CA ASN A 6 -38.65 -2.16 -23.33
C ASN A 6 -38.33 -2.07 -21.83
N PHE A 7 -39.06 -2.79 -20.97
CA PHE A 7 -38.88 -2.70 -19.52
C PHE A 7 -37.50 -3.20 -19.06
N ILE A 8 -37.08 -4.36 -19.57
CA ILE A 8 -35.79 -4.99 -19.23
C ILE A 8 -34.58 -4.12 -19.63
N PRO A 9 -34.46 -3.62 -20.88
CA PRO A 9 -33.30 -2.81 -21.26
C PRO A 9 -33.23 -1.48 -20.51
N ILE A 10 -34.38 -0.88 -20.15
CA ILE A 10 -34.40 0.35 -19.34
C ILE A 10 -33.85 0.09 -17.94
N VAL A 11 -34.23 -1.02 -17.31
CA VAL A 11 -33.72 -1.38 -15.98
C VAL A 11 -32.21 -1.65 -16.01
N ILE A 12 -31.71 -2.32 -17.05
CA ILE A 12 -30.27 -2.56 -17.25
C ILE A 12 -29.51 -1.25 -17.47
N PHE A 13 -30.06 -0.35 -18.29
CA PHE A 13 -29.45 0.95 -18.53
C PHE A 13 -29.40 1.78 -17.25
N LEU A 14 -30.49 1.80 -16.48
CA LEU A 14 -30.56 2.53 -15.22
C LEU A 14 -29.58 1.96 -14.18
N SER A 15 -29.43 0.63 -14.08
CA SER A 15 -28.49 0.01 -13.15
C SER A 15 -27.03 0.30 -13.51
N LEU A 16 -26.70 0.34 -14.81
CA LEU A 16 -25.38 0.74 -15.31
C LEU A 16 -25.08 2.20 -14.99
N VAL A 17 -26.03 3.11 -15.26
CA VAL A 17 -25.90 4.54 -14.96
C VAL A 17 -25.70 4.76 -13.46
N LEU A 18 -26.47 4.08 -12.61
CA LEU A 18 -26.29 4.14 -11.16
C LEU A 18 -24.92 3.61 -10.72
N GLY A 19 -24.46 2.50 -11.29
CA GLY A 19 -23.14 1.93 -10.98
C GLY A 19 -21.95 2.82 -11.35
N VAL A 20 -22.14 3.76 -12.29
CA VAL A 20 -21.11 4.74 -12.68
C VAL A 20 -21.18 6.01 -11.81
N ILE A 21 -22.38 6.44 -11.43
CA ILE A 21 -22.58 7.71 -10.68
C ILE A 21 -22.32 7.54 -9.19
N VAL A 22 -22.50 6.33 -8.63
CA VAL A 22 -22.27 6.09 -7.19
C VAL A 22 -20.78 6.32 -6.87
N PRO A 23 -20.46 7.28 -5.97
CA PRO A 23 -19.09 7.49 -5.52
C PRO A 23 -18.55 6.20 -4.91
N ARG A 24 -17.39 5.75 -5.38
CA ARG A 24 -16.69 4.66 -4.72
C ARG A 24 -16.12 5.19 -3.42
N GLY A 25 -16.50 4.59 -2.29
CA GLY A 25 -15.88 4.89 -1.01
C GLY A 25 -14.41 4.50 -1.08
N GLU A 26 -13.51 5.48 -1.12
CA GLU A 26 -12.09 5.22 -0.99
C GLU A 26 -11.78 4.86 0.46
N ALA A 27 -11.11 3.71 0.66
CA ALA A 27 -10.52 3.41 1.94
C ALA A 27 -9.44 4.46 2.22
N ARG A 28 -9.70 5.36 3.17
CA ARG A 28 -8.69 6.35 3.58
C ARG A 28 -7.53 5.58 4.23
N PRO A 29 -6.29 5.75 3.76
CA PRO A 29 -5.14 5.15 4.43
C PRO A 29 -5.13 5.62 5.88
N ARG A 30 -5.05 4.65 6.80
CA ARG A 30 -5.01 4.94 8.24
C ARG A 30 -3.56 5.10 8.62
N ALA A 31 -3.19 6.28 9.13
CA ALA A 31 -1.89 6.44 9.74
C ALA A 31 -1.77 5.55 10.99
N PHE A 32 -0.64 4.88 11.14
CA PHE A 32 -0.29 4.13 12.34
C PHE A 32 1.14 4.45 12.73
N PHE A 33 1.41 4.30 14.03
CA PHE A 33 2.74 4.45 14.59
C PHE A 33 3.37 3.08 14.75
N VAL A 34 4.64 2.97 14.36
CA VAL A 34 5.41 1.73 14.40
C VAL A 34 6.51 1.91 15.42
N PHE A 35 6.52 1.03 16.42
CA PHE A 35 7.54 0.99 17.46
C PHE A 35 8.22 -0.38 17.42
N GLY A 36 9.53 -0.41 17.58
CA GLY A 36 10.30 -1.65 17.59
C GLY A 36 11.79 -1.40 17.39
N ASP A 37 12.46 -2.39 16.82
CA ASP A 37 13.89 -2.45 16.59
C ASP A 37 14.22 -2.48 15.08
N SER A 38 15.35 -3.08 14.73
CA SER A 38 15.81 -3.26 13.36
C SER A 38 14.79 -3.93 12.43
N LEU A 39 13.88 -4.76 12.95
CA LEU A 39 12.86 -5.45 12.14
C LEU A 39 11.80 -4.51 11.56
N VAL A 40 11.68 -3.31 12.13
CA VAL A 40 10.72 -2.29 11.68
C VAL A 40 11.39 -0.98 11.29
N ASP A 41 12.70 -0.85 11.48
CA ASP A 41 13.46 0.32 11.05
C ASP A 41 13.55 0.40 9.52
N ASN A 42 13.11 1.54 8.98
CA ASN A 42 13.14 1.87 7.57
C ASN A 42 14.19 2.96 7.22
N GLY A 43 15.11 3.24 8.14
CA GLY A 43 16.22 4.18 7.96
C GLY A 43 16.30 5.27 9.02
N ASN A 44 15.53 5.17 10.11
CA ASN A 44 15.57 6.10 11.23
C ASN A 44 16.97 6.21 11.83
N ASN A 45 17.69 5.08 11.93
CA ASN A 45 19.03 5.07 12.50
C ASN A 45 20.08 5.85 11.69
N ASN A 46 19.81 6.17 10.42
CA ASN A 46 20.71 7.00 9.61
C ASN A 46 20.80 8.45 10.12
N TYR A 47 19.84 8.85 10.96
CA TYR A 47 19.76 10.18 11.57
C TYR A 47 20.23 10.21 13.04
N LEU A 48 20.70 9.08 13.58
CA LEU A 48 21.14 8.95 14.97
C LEU A 48 22.65 8.70 15.06
N PHE A 49 23.27 9.09 16.17
CA PHE A 49 24.68 8.77 16.44
C PHE A 49 24.83 7.32 16.95
N THR A 50 24.63 6.37 16.03
CA THR A 50 24.70 4.92 16.28
C THR A 50 25.46 4.22 15.16
N THR A 51 26.10 3.10 15.50
CA THR A 51 26.70 2.18 14.52
C THR A 51 25.69 1.18 13.95
N ALA A 52 24.52 1.03 14.58
CA ALA A 52 23.46 0.15 14.10
C ALA A 52 22.72 0.81 12.93
N ARG A 53 23.32 0.80 11.74
CA ARG A 53 22.76 1.39 10.53
C ARG A 53 22.68 0.37 9.41
N ALA A 54 21.60 0.44 8.63
CA ALA A 54 21.41 -0.35 7.42
C ALA A 54 21.66 0.50 6.15
N ASP A 55 22.72 1.30 6.19
CA ASP A 55 23.17 2.22 5.12
C ASP A 55 24.38 1.67 4.33
N SER A 56 24.71 0.40 4.51
CA SER A 56 25.84 -0.28 3.88
C SER A 56 25.50 -1.72 3.46
N PRO A 57 26.28 -2.36 2.57
CA PRO A 57 26.09 -3.78 2.24
C PRO A 57 26.17 -4.68 3.50
N PRO A 58 25.38 -5.76 3.59
CA PRO A 58 24.64 -6.39 2.49
C PRO A 58 23.22 -5.85 2.26
N TYR A 59 22.76 -4.86 3.02
CA TYR A 59 21.36 -4.42 2.97
C TYR A 59 20.98 -3.87 1.60
N GLY A 60 19.82 -4.28 1.09
CA GLY A 60 19.31 -3.87 -0.21
C GLY A 60 20.05 -4.48 -1.41
N ILE A 61 20.90 -5.49 -1.23
CA ILE A 61 21.65 -6.10 -2.34
C ILE A 61 20.75 -6.77 -3.39
N ASP A 62 19.57 -7.27 -2.99
CA ASP A 62 18.60 -7.89 -3.90
C ASP A 62 17.65 -6.88 -4.57
N TYR A 63 17.70 -5.60 -4.20
CA TYR A 63 16.93 -4.57 -4.90
C TYR A 63 17.51 -4.34 -6.31
N PRO A 64 16.67 -3.94 -7.29
CA PRO A 64 17.16 -3.56 -8.63
C PRO A 64 18.25 -2.48 -8.60
N THR A 65 18.21 -1.60 -7.60
CA THR A 65 19.19 -0.54 -7.40
C THR A 65 20.50 -1.03 -6.76
N ARG A 66 20.50 -2.19 -6.09
CA ARG A 66 21.60 -2.73 -5.27
C ARG A 66 22.17 -1.72 -4.27
N LYS A 67 21.34 -0.81 -3.78
CA LYS A 67 21.71 0.23 -2.82
C LYS A 67 21.06 -0.06 -1.46
N PRO A 68 21.74 0.25 -0.36
CA PRO A 68 21.15 0.19 0.97
C PRO A 68 19.88 1.04 1.04
N THR A 69 18.83 0.47 1.64
CA THR A 69 17.50 1.10 1.71
C THR A 69 17.20 1.71 3.08
N GLY A 70 18.09 1.54 4.05
CA GLY A 70 17.84 1.87 5.46
C GLY A 70 17.09 0.78 6.22
N ARG A 71 16.67 -0.30 5.56
CA ARG A 71 16.06 -1.48 6.21
C ARG A 71 17.12 -2.51 6.50
N PHE A 72 17.05 -3.15 7.67
CA PHE A 72 17.91 -4.29 8.03
C PHE A 72 17.53 -5.58 7.29
N SER A 73 17.27 -5.49 6.00
CA SER A 73 16.85 -6.59 5.14
C SER A 73 17.19 -6.28 3.67
N ASN A 74 16.92 -7.25 2.79
CA ASN A 74 16.98 -7.08 1.34
C ASN A 74 15.62 -6.77 0.71
N GLY A 75 14.61 -6.46 1.53
CA GLY A 75 13.24 -6.26 1.08
C GLY A 75 12.46 -5.28 1.93
N PHE A 76 11.14 -5.36 1.82
CA PHE A 76 10.22 -4.62 2.66
C PHE A 76 10.11 -5.26 4.04
N ASN A 77 9.99 -4.41 5.06
CA ASN A 77 9.67 -4.84 6.41
C ASN A 77 8.14 -4.92 6.57
N ILE A 78 7.66 -5.52 7.66
CA ILE A 78 6.22 -5.66 7.91
C ILE A 78 5.47 -4.32 7.81
N PRO A 79 5.97 -3.18 8.35
CA PRO A 79 5.33 -1.88 8.20
C PRO A 79 5.09 -1.45 6.76
N ASP A 80 6.01 -1.75 5.86
CA ASP A 80 5.89 -1.37 4.44
C ASP A 80 4.81 -2.19 3.72
N LEU A 81 4.53 -3.41 4.20
CA LEU A 81 3.51 -4.28 3.63
C LEU A 81 2.09 -3.90 4.07
N ILE A 82 1.98 -3.33 5.28
CA ILE A 82 0.68 -2.99 5.89
C ILE A 82 0.36 -1.49 5.81
N SER A 83 1.29 -0.66 5.30
CA SER A 83 1.12 0.77 5.05
C SER A 83 0.25 1.07 3.84
#